data_AF-A0A936GGN3-F1
#
_entry.id   AF-A0A936GGN3-F1
#
_cell.length_a   1.000
_cell.length_b   1.000
_cell.length_c   1.000
_cell.angle_alpha   90.00
_cell.angle_beta   90.00
_cell.angle_gamma   90.00
#
_symmetry.space_group_name_H-M   'P 1'
#
loop_
_entity.id
_entity.type
_entity.pdbx_description
1 polymer ?
#
loop_
_entity_poly.entity_id
_entity_poly.type
_entity_poly.pdbx_seq_one_letter_code
_entity_poly.pdbx_strand_id
1 'polypeptide(L)'
;MQILQNLKNIITDSSFIKHFGQIDGDKLKSAPKGFDSTFEAIELLKFKSYTVGKKYSDDAILTNQFFSNILQDFETMMPFNVYLNKIIR
;
A
#
# COMPACT_ATOMS: atom_id res chain seq x y z
N MET A 1 14.44 9.59 7.25
CA MET A 1 13.35 10.50 6.85
C MET A 1 12.94 10.38 5.37
N GLN A 2 13.87 10.30 4.41
CA GLN A 2 13.55 10.13 2.96
C GLN A 2 12.69 8.89 2.64
N ILE A 3 12.86 7.82 3.40
CA ILE A 3 12.20 6.53 3.22
C ILE A 3 10.67 6.69 3.22
N LEU A 4 10.09 7.28 4.28
CA LEU A 4 8.64 7.42 4.42
C LEU A 4 8.01 8.39 3.41
N GLN A 5 8.76 9.38 2.91
CA GLN A 5 8.27 10.26 1.86
C GLN A 5 8.10 9.51 0.53
N ASN A 6 8.96 8.54 0.22
CA ASN A 6 8.79 7.70 -0.96
C ASN A 6 7.55 6.80 -0.84
N LEU A 7 7.29 6.22 0.34
CA LEU A 7 6.04 5.47 0.56
C LEU A 7 4.83 6.36 0.38
N LYS A 8 4.84 7.56 0.97
CA LYS A 8 3.77 8.55 0.86
C LYS A 8 3.45 8.84 -0.61
N ASN A 9 4.47 9.12 -1.43
CA ASN A 9 4.29 9.38 -2.85
C ASN A 9 3.65 8.20 -3.61
N ILE A 10 4.05 6.96 -3.30
CA ILE A 10 3.48 5.76 -3.92
C ILE A 10 2.00 5.62 -3.56
N ILE A 11 1.64 5.81 -2.29
CA ILE A 11 0.28 5.52 -1.79
C ILE A 11 -0.70 6.67 -2.07
N THR A 12 -0.19 7.86 -2.39
CA THR A 12 -0.99 9.01 -2.82
C THR A 12 -1.08 9.15 -4.33
N ASP A 13 -0.41 8.28 -5.09
CA ASP A 13 -0.53 8.26 -6.54
C ASP A 13 -1.97 7.95 -6.97
N SER A 14 -2.45 8.64 -8.01
CA SER A 14 -3.86 8.52 -8.43
C SER A 14 -4.19 7.14 -9.01
N SER A 15 -3.23 6.48 -9.66
CA SER A 15 -3.38 5.10 -10.14
C SER A 15 -3.43 4.14 -8.95
N PHE A 16 -2.54 4.31 -7.97
CA PHE A 16 -2.55 3.50 -6.76
C PHE A 16 -3.89 3.59 -6.02
N ILE A 17 -4.38 4.81 -5.77
CA ILE A 17 -5.67 5.03 -5.09
C ILE A 17 -6.82 4.43 -5.91
N LYS A 18 -6.82 4.58 -7.23
CA LYS A 18 -7.85 3.99 -8.10
C LYS A 18 -7.90 2.46 -8.00
N HIS A 19 -6.75 1.81 -7.86
CA HIS A 19 -6.66 0.35 -7.81
C HIS A 19 -6.90 -0.22 -6.41
N PHE A 20 -6.37 0.41 -5.36
CA PHE A 20 -6.31 -0.17 -4.01
C PHE A 20 -6.99 0.69 -2.94
N GLY A 21 -7.32 1.94 -3.24
CA GLY A 21 -7.81 2.91 -2.28
C GLY A 21 -6.70 3.39 -1.34
N GLN A 22 -6.45 2.62 -0.29
CA GLN A 22 -5.46 2.93 0.75
C GLN A 22 -4.72 1.67 1.21
N ILE A 23 -3.62 1.85 1.93
CA ILE A 23 -2.97 0.74 2.64
C ILE A 23 -3.94 0.18 3.69
N ASP A 24 -4.00 -1.14 3.75
CA ASP A 24 -4.67 -1.92 4.77
C ASP A 24 -3.65 -2.56 5.72
N GLY A 25 -4.15 -3.10 6.82
CA GLY A 25 -3.35 -3.80 7.83
C GLY A 25 -3.55 -3.25 9.24
N ASP A 26 -3.28 -4.12 10.21
CA ASP A 26 -3.43 -3.78 11.62
C ASP A 26 -2.52 -2.62 12.03
N LYS A 27 -3.07 -1.70 12.81
CA LYS A 27 -2.33 -0.58 13.38
C LYS A 27 -2.09 -0.74 14.88
N LEU A 28 -0.95 -0.24 15.34
CA LEU A 28 -0.71 0.05 16.75
C LEU A 28 -1.61 1.20 17.20
N LYS A 29 -2.10 1.13 18.45
CA LYS A 29 -2.91 2.22 19.05
C LYS A 29 -2.07 3.46 19.32
N SER A 30 -0.82 3.26 19.76
CA SER A 30 0.13 4.33 20.08
C SER A 30 1.27 4.39 19.08
N ALA A 31 2.04 5.47 19.13
CA ALA A 31 3.31 5.59 18.41
C ALA A 31 4.24 4.40 18.73
N PRO A 32 4.97 3.85 17.74
CA PRO A 32 5.99 2.86 17.99
C PRO A 32 7.08 3.39 18.94
N LYS A 33 7.70 2.50 19.71
CA LYS A 33 8.78 2.86 20.63
C LYS A 33 9.92 3.54 19.88
N GLY A 34 10.36 4.70 20.37
CA GLY A 34 11.45 5.48 19.78
C GLY A 34 11.02 6.54 18.76
N PHE A 35 9.72 6.73 18.54
CA PHE A 35 9.19 7.82 17.71
C PHE A 35 8.32 8.77 18.52
N ASP A 36 8.47 10.08 18.25
CA ASP A 36 7.56 11.10 18.78
C ASP A 36 6.17 10.95 18.14
N SER A 37 5.12 11.10 18.95
CA SER A 37 3.73 11.04 18.47
C SER A 37 3.36 12.15 17.48
N THR A 38 4.11 13.24 17.44
CA THR A 38 3.92 14.38 16.53
C THR A 38 4.67 14.22 15.20
N PHE A 39 5.43 13.13 15.03
CA PHE A 39 6.18 12.89 13.81
C PHE A 39 5.25 12.79 12.59
N GLU A 40 5.57 13.53 11.51
CA GLU A 40 4.68 13.72 10.35
C GLU A 40 4.15 12.41 9.74
N ALA A 41 4.98 11.36 9.71
CA ALA A 41 4.62 10.07 9.13
C ALA A 41 4.28 8.99 10.19
N ILE A 42 3.93 9.39 11.42
CA ILE A 42 3.68 8.46 12.52
C ILE A 42 2.54 7.47 12.21
N GLU A 43 1.51 7.92 11.49
CA GLU A 43 0.37 7.08 11.13
C GLU A 43 0.75 5.95 10.17
N LEU A 44 1.76 6.16 9.34
CA LEU A 44 2.31 5.10 8.49
C LEU A 44 3.15 4.12 9.30
N LEU A 45 3.91 4.62 10.28
CA LEU A 45 4.74 3.77 11.15
C LEU A 45 3.94 2.89 12.11
N LYS A 46 2.67 3.22 12.36
CA LYS A 46 1.78 2.42 13.21
C LYS A 46 1.35 1.10 12.57
N PHE A 47 1.43 0.95 11.25
CA PHE A 47 1.09 -0.31 10.58
C PHE A 47 2.04 -1.43 11.02
N LYS A 48 1.47 -2.54 11.49
CA LYS A 48 2.20 -3.79 11.80
C LYS A 48 2.54 -4.58 10.53
N SER A 49 1.68 -4.45 9.53
CA SER A 49 1.81 -5.03 8.20
C SER A 49 1.33 -4.00 7.19
N TYR A 50 2.01 -3.92 6.06
CA TYR A 50 1.62 -3.05 4.96
C TYR A 50 1.00 -3.92 3.87
N THR A 51 -0.31 -3.90 3.73
CA THR A 51 -1.01 -4.71 2.72
C THR A 51 -1.87 -3.83 1.80
N VAL A 52 -2.05 -4.29 0.58
CA VAL A 52 -2.98 -3.69 -0.38
C VAL A 52 -3.66 -4.81 -1.13
N GLY A 53 -4.89 -4.57 -1.57
CA GLY A 53 -5.63 -5.55 -2.34
C GLY A 53 -6.81 -4.90 -3.03
N LYS A 54 -7.26 -5.56 -4.08
CA LYS A 54 -8.46 -5.19 -4.83
C LYS A 54 -9.39 -6.38 -4.85
N LYS A 55 -10.66 -6.13 -4.53
CA LYS A 55 -11.70 -7.15 -4.59
C LYS A 55 -12.31 -7.17 -5.99
N TYR A 56 -12.52 -8.37 -6.50
CA TYR A 56 -13.26 -8.61 -7.73
C TYR A 56 -14.60 -9.27 -7.38
N SER A 57 -15.65 -8.93 -8.12
CA SER A 57 -16.90 -9.69 -8.08
C SER A 57 -16.77 -10.98 -8.87
N ASP A 58 -17.62 -11.96 -8.54
CA ASP A 58 -17.68 -13.24 -9.25
C ASP A 58 -17.94 -13.06 -10.76
N ASP A 59 -18.77 -12.08 -11.14
CA ASP A 59 -18.99 -11.79 -12.57
C ASP A 59 -17.74 -11.22 -13.25
N ALA A 60 -16.98 -10.37 -12.54
CA ALA A 60 -15.80 -9.72 -13.12
C ALA A 60 -14.71 -10.74 -13.45
N ILE A 61 -14.57 -11.81 -12.65
CA ILE A 61 -13.57 -12.86 -12.87
C ILE A 61 -13.88 -13.75 -14.07
N LEU A 62 -15.14 -13.79 -14.52
CA LEU A 62 -15.58 -14.57 -15.67
C LEU A 62 -15.41 -13.83 -17.00
N THR A 63 -15.02 -12.56 -16.97
CA THR A 63 -14.83 -11.74 -18.18
C THR A 63 -13.50 -12.02 -18.86
N ASN A 64 -13.45 -11.87 -20.19
CA ASN A 64 -12.20 -11.97 -20.95
C ASN A 64 -11.15 -10.92 -20.55
N GLN A 65 -11.60 -9.82 -19.93
CA GLN A 65 -10.75 -8.72 -19.45
C GLN A 65 -10.13 -9.00 -18.09
N PHE A 66 -10.55 -10.06 -17.39
CA PHE A 66 -10.09 -10.32 -16.03
C PHE A 66 -8.57 -10.46 -15.94
N PHE A 67 -7.96 -11.22 -16.85
CA PHE A 67 -6.51 -11.43 -16.86
C PHE A 67 -5.73 -10.13 -17.09
N SER A 68 -6.17 -9.29 -18.04
CA SER A 68 -5.56 -7.98 -18.27
C SER A 68 -5.74 -7.03 -17.08
N ASN A 69 -6.89 -7.09 -16.41
CA ASN A 69 -7.16 -6.26 -15.23
C ASN A 69 -6.25 -6.66 -14.06
N ILE A 70 -6.05 -7.96 -13.83
CA ILE A 70 -5.12 -8.48 -12.82
C ILE A 70 -3.69 -8.04 -13.14
N LEU A 71 -3.24 -8.20 -14.39
CA LEU A 71 -1.90 -7.77 -14.79
C LEU A 71 -1.70 -6.29 -14.48
N GLN A 72 -2.67 -5.45 -14.85
CA GLN A 72 -2.60 -4.02 -14.58
C GLN A 72 -2.56 -3.71 -13.07
N ASP A 73 -3.32 -4.44 -12.24
CA ASP A 73 -3.25 -4.27 -10.79
C ASP A 73 -1.85 -4.63 -10.26
N PHE A 74 -1.25 -5.75 -10.68
CA PHE A 74 0.08 -6.15 -10.23
C PHE A 74 1.18 -5.19 -10.69
N GLU A 75 1.07 -4.65 -11.90
CA GLU A 75 1.96 -3.59 -12.39
C GLU A 75 1.84 -2.33 -11.51
N THR A 76 0.63 -1.89 -11.20
CA THR A 76 0.39 -0.75 -10.30
C THR A 76 0.89 -1.02 -8.87
N MET A 77 0.87 -2.27 -8.41
CA MET A 77 1.38 -2.69 -7.10
C MET A 77 2.92 -2.75 -7.05
N MET A 78 3.59 -2.88 -8.20
CA MET A 78 5.02 -3.15 -8.26
C MET A 78 5.89 -2.12 -7.52
N PRO A 79 5.68 -0.79 -7.66
CA PRO A 79 6.48 0.21 -6.93
C PRO A 79 6.37 0.06 -5.42
N PHE A 80 5.18 -0.28 -4.92
CA PHE A 80 4.92 -0.53 -3.50
C PHE A 80 5.71 -1.75 -3.00
N ASN A 81 5.63 -2.87 -3.72
CA ASN A 81 6.35 -4.11 -3.35
C ASN A 81 7.88 -3.92 -3.41
N VAL A 82 8.39 -3.26 -4.45
CA VAL A 82 9.82 -2.96 -4.59
C VAL A 82 10.30 -2.08 -3.45
N TYR A 83 9.52 -1.07 -3.07
CA TYR A 83 9.85 -0.20 -1.96
C TYR A 83 9.88 -0.98 -0.63
N LEU A 84 8.86 -1.79 -0.33
CA LEU A 84 8.82 -2.59 0.91
C LEU A 84 10.00 -3.56 1.00
N ASN A 85 10.31 -4.29 -0.08
CA ASN A 85 11.45 -5.22 -0.12
C ASN A 85 12.82 -4.53 0.08
N LYS A 86 12.91 -3.23 -0.21
CA LYS A 86 14.13 -2.45 0.04
C LYS A 86 14.29 -2.07 1.51
N ILE A 87 13.18 -1.86 2.22
CA ILE A 87 13.18 -1.27 3.57
C ILE A 87 12.95 -2.31 4.68
N ILE A 88 12.28 -3.41 4.37
CA ILE A 88 12.08 -4.55 5.26
C ILE A 88 13.21 -5.53 4.96
N ARG A 89 14.22 -5.60 5.84
CA ARG A 89 15.25 -6.64 5.88
C ARG A 89 15.20 -7.35 7.22
#